data_AF-A0A1X6Z1I5-F1
#
_entry.id   AF-A0A1X6Z1I5-F1
#
_cell.length_a   1.000
_cell.length_b   1.000
_cell.length_c   1.000
_cell.angle_alpha   90.00
_cell.angle_beta   90.00
_cell.angle_gamma   90.00
#
_symmetry.space_group_name_H-M   'P 1'
#
loop_
_entity.id
_entity.type
_entity.pdbx_description
1 polymer ?
#
loop_
_entity_poly.entity_id
_entity_poly.type
_entity_poly.pdbx_seq_one_letter_code
_entity_poly.pdbx_strand_id
1 'polypeptide(L)'
;MEWLDRCLKSWHDNGFDPYTVNAVSESVDKFPRIEKFGRLQVQRDGSERFKKKYVPIADMMQVAAERFSGPVAIVNADILLELSEEARERISTLKPGNCIVVKRFDVQDITLENAEKYRSGYDFFVFHSEDLARMPDNGMYFGLPWWDHFIPVSVINQGVKRLPSDGIDIYHLLHTNRWKRRIWRDLGSRFLHDVLQAEGTDTRSYSNGLSSSSKRLKSKFKTWAASSWPLRGKLSKDYFLDLSDYNIDFIDG
;
A
#
# COMPACT_ATOMS: atom_id res chain seq x y z
N MET A 1 18.85 -18.55 -9.33
CA MET A 1 17.38 -18.49 -9.17
C MET A 1 17.01 -17.01 -9.22
N GLU A 2 16.20 -16.60 -10.19
CA GLU A 2 15.77 -15.20 -10.37
C GLU A 2 14.94 -14.79 -9.14
N TRP A 3 15.14 -13.59 -8.57
CA TRP A 3 14.49 -13.14 -7.32
C TRP A 3 12.98 -13.36 -7.31
N LEU A 4 12.33 -13.12 -8.45
CA LEU A 4 10.91 -13.38 -8.62
C LEU A 4 10.54 -14.84 -8.29
N ASP A 5 11.30 -15.84 -8.75
CA ASP A 5 11.00 -17.25 -8.44
C ASP A 5 11.02 -17.54 -6.94
N ARG A 6 11.91 -16.87 -6.19
CA ARG A 6 11.94 -16.97 -4.72
C ARG A 6 10.71 -16.35 -4.09
N CYS A 7 10.28 -15.18 -4.57
CA CYS A 7 9.06 -14.53 -4.11
C CYS A 7 7.86 -15.47 -4.31
N LEU A 8 7.70 -16.04 -5.51
CA LEU A 8 6.58 -16.94 -5.82
C LEU A 8 6.59 -18.19 -4.95
N LYS A 9 7.76 -18.82 -4.80
CA LYS A 9 7.90 -19.98 -3.93
C LYS A 9 7.49 -19.63 -2.50
N SER A 10 7.94 -18.47 -1.99
CA SER A 10 7.63 -18.04 -0.64
C SER A 10 6.13 -17.84 -0.40
N TRP A 11 5.37 -17.37 -1.40
CA TRP A 11 3.92 -17.22 -1.28
C TRP A 11 3.22 -18.58 -1.22
N HIS A 12 3.59 -19.50 -2.11
CA HIS A 12 3.03 -20.85 -2.11
C HIS A 12 3.37 -21.64 -0.84
N ASP A 13 4.62 -21.57 -0.37
CA ASP A 13 5.06 -22.22 0.87
C ASP A 13 4.29 -21.71 2.09
N ASN A 14 3.78 -20.46 2.03
CA ASN A 14 2.95 -19.85 3.06
C ASN A 14 1.44 -20.04 2.84
N GLY A 15 1.04 -20.89 1.88
CA GLY A 15 -0.35 -21.28 1.65
C GLY A 15 -1.16 -20.30 0.79
N PHE A 16 -0.52 -19.36 0.11
CA PHE A 16 -1.21 -18.45 -0.81
C PHE A 16 -1.32 -19.07 -2.22
N ASP A 17 -2.43 -18.76 -2.88
CA ASP A 17 -2.64 -18.98 -4.31
C ASP A 17 -2.61 -17.60 -5.01
N PRO A 18 -1.51 -17.24 -5.70
CA PRO A 18 -1.30 -15.88 -6.16
C PRO A 18 -2.07 -15.59 -7.46
N TYR A 19 -2.65 -14.39 -7.52
CA TYR A 19 -3.34 -13.88 -8.70
C TYR A 19 -2.65 -12.62 -9.22
N THR A 20 -2.55 -12.49 -10.54
CA THR A 20 -2.22 -11.21 -11.17
C THR A 20 -3.51 -10.46 -11.48
N VAL A 21 -3.48 -9.14 -11.31
CA VAL A 21 -4.58 -8.26 -11.73
C VAL A 21 -4.06 -7.35 -12.83
N ASN A 22 -4.68 -7.43 -14.00
CA ASN A 22 -4.24 -6.72 -15.20
C ASN A 22 -5.42 -6.08 -15.91
N ALA A 23 -5.16 -5.03 -16.66
CA ALA A 23 -6.16 -4.47 -17.56
C ALA A 23 -6.44 -5.45 -18.71
N VAL A 24 -7.70 -5.54 -19.17
CA VAL A 24 -8.04 -6.32 -20.38
C VAL A 24 -7.25 -5.87 -21.61
N SER A 25 -6.81 -4.60 -21.64
CA SER A 25 -5.99 -4.05 -22.70
C SER A 25 -4.54 -4.59 -22.65
N GLU A 26 -4.08 -5.14 -21.52
CA GLU A 26 -2.73 -5.64 -21.32
C GLU A 26 -2.57 -7.08 -21.82
N SER A 27 -1.68 -7.28 -22.80
CA SER A 27 -1.33 -8.62 -23.28
C SER A 27 -0.31 -9.24 -22.32
N VAL A 28 -0.80 -10.09 -21.42
CA VAL A 28 0.01 -10.77 -20.40
C VAL A 28 0.54 -12.13 -20.84
N ASP A 29 0.06 -12.68 -21.97
CA ASP A 29 0.47 -13.99 -22.49
C ASP A 29 1.95 -14.04 -22.93
N LYS A 30 2.62 -12.88 -22.97
CA LYS A 30 4.05 -12.78 -23.27
C LYS A 30 4.95 -13.07 -22.07
N PHE A 31 4.38 -13.23 -20.87
CA PHE A 31 5.14 -13.49 -19.66
C PHE A 31 4.97 -14.96 -19.26
N PRO A 32 5.89 -15.86 -19.63
CA PRO A 32 5.73 -17.30 -19.42
C PRO A 32 5.58 -17.68 -17.94
N ARG A 33 6.05 -16.83 -17.03
CA ARG A 33 5.89 -17.03 -15.58
C ARG A 33 4.44 -16.77 -15.10
N ILE A 34 3.66 -15.97 -15.83
CA ILE A 34 2.27 -15.62 -15.47
C ILE A 34 1.32 -16.83 -15.57
N GLU A 35 1.69 -17.88 -16.29
CA GLU A 35 0.88 -19.12 -16.37
C GLU A 35 0.72 -19.83 -15.02
N LYS A 36 1.60 -19.54 -14.04
CA LYS A 36 1.53 -20.11 -12.69
C LYS A 36 0.54 -19.39 -11.76
N PHE A 37 -0.13 -18.35 -12.23
CA PHE A 37 -1.02 -17.51 -11.44
C PHE A 37 -2.46 -17.62 -11.90
N GLY A 38 -3.37 -17.47 -10.96
CA GLY A 38 -4.71 -17.03 -11.29
C GLY A 38 -4.67 -15.64 -11.94
N ARG A 39 -5.68 -15.30 -12.75
CA ARG A 39 -5.76 -14.00 -13.42
C ARG A 39 -7.09 -13.33 -13.12
N LEU A 40 -7.03 -12.06 -12.73
CA LEU A 40 -8.18 -11.17 -12.67
C LEU A 40 -7.98 -10.04 -13.68
N GLN A 41 -9.09 -9.62 -14.28
CA GLN A 41 -9.08 -8.59 -15.31
C GLN A 41 -9.93 -7.40 -14.88
N VAL A 42 -9.41 -6.20 -15.15
CA VAL A 42 -10.16 -4.94 -14.98
C VAL A 42 -10.35 -4.27 -16.34
N GLN A 43 -11.44 -3.51 -16.47
CA GLN A 43 -11.77 -2.82 -17.73
C GLN A 43 -11.00 -1.51 -17.89
N ARG A 44 -10.82 -0.76 -16.80
CA ARG A 44 -10.15 0.54 -16.82
C ARG A 44 -8.65 0.38 -16.62
N ASP A 45 -7.88 1.32 -17.19
CA ASP A 45 -6.44 1.40 -16.97
C ASP A 45 -5.92 2.85 -16.97
N GLY A 46 -4.64 2.99 -16.66
CA GLY A 46 -3.95 4.28 -16.56
C GLY A 46 -3.41 4.81 -17.89
N SER A 47 -3.71 4.22 -19.04
CA SER A 47 -3.05 4.51 -20.32
C SER A 47 -3.27 5.95 -20.76
N GLU A 48 -4.47 6.50 -20.56
CA GLU A 48 -4.77 7.89 -20.93
C GLU A 48 -3.91 8.88 -20.15
N ARG A 49 -3.86 8.72 -18.82
CA ARG A 49 -3.21 9.64 -17.87
C ARG A 49 -1.71 9.42 -17.75
N PHE A 50 -1.25 8.17 -17.73
CA PHE A 50 0.13 7.79 -17.39
C PHE A 50 0.89 7.12 -18.53
N LYS A 51 0.23 6.90 -19.69
CA LYS A 51 0.82 6.23 -20.88
C LYS A 51 1.28 4.80 -20.61
N LYS A 52 0.75 4.18 -19.55
CA LYS A 52 0.99 2.80 -19.12
C LYS A 52 -0.30 2.22 -18.56
N LYS A 53 -0.46 0.90 -18.68
CA LYS A 53 -1.66 0.15 -18.29
C LYS A 53 -1.70 -0.12 -16.78
N TYR A 54 -1.45 0.90 -15.97
CA TYR A 54 -1.59 0.77 -14.52
C TYR A 54 -3.05 0.46 -14.18
N VAL A 55 -3.25 -0.44 -13.22
CA VAL A 55 -4.59 -0.85 -12.77
C VAL A 55 -5.08 0.13 -11.70
N PRO A 56 -6.30 0.71 -11.81
CA PRO A 56 -6.89 1.49 -10.73
C PRO A 56 -7.02 0.65 -9.45
N ILE A 57 -6.65 1.20 -8.29
CA ILE A 57 -6.72 0.48 -7.01
C ILE A 57 -8.16 0.04 -6.71
N ALA A 58 -9.15 0.90 -6.96
CA ALA A 58 -10.54 0.58 -6.68
C ALA A 58 -11.04 -0.62 -7.50
N ASP A 59 -10.69 -0.69 -8.79
CA ASP A 59 -11.06 -1.82 -9.65
C ASP A 59 -10.39 -3.10 -9.17
N MET A 60 -9.10 -3.03 -8.79
CA MET A 60 -8.38 -4.17 -8.23
C MET A 60 -9.03 -4.70 -6.94
N MET A 61 -9.43 -3.80 -6.04
CA MET A 61 -10.12 -4.19 -4.80
C MET A 61 -11.49 -4.80 -5.09
N GLN A 62 -12.24 -4.22 -6.02
CA GLN A 62 -13.56 -4.70 -6.40
C GLN A 62 -13.51 -6.11 -6.97
N VAL A 63 -12.66 -6.36 -7.98
CA VAL A 63 -12.58 -7.70 -8.61
C VAL A 63 -12.06 -8.75 -7.62
N ALA A 64 -11.16 -8.38 -6.71
CA ALA A 64 -10.71 -9.28 -5.65
C ALA A 64 -11.84 -9.60 -4.67
N ALA A 65 -12.63 -8.60 -4.28
CA ALA A 65 -13.76 -8.77 -3.37
C ALA A 65 -14.89 -9.62 -3.98
N GLU A 66 -15.14 -9.49 -5.28
CA GLU A 66 -16.12 -10.30 -6.02
C GLU A 66 -15.65 -11.75 -6.21
N ARG A 67 -14.33 -11.95 -6.41
CA ARG A 67 -13.76 -13.28 -6.68
C ARG A 67 -13.63 -14.14 -5.44
N PHE A 68 -13.25 -13.53 -4.31
CA PHE A 68 -12.80 -14.26 -3.12
C PHE A 68 -13.71 -14.00 -1.92
N SER A 69 -13.96 -15.05 -1.15
CA SER A 69 -14.56 -14.97 0.17
C SER A 69 -13.48 -15.17 1.23
N GLY A 70 -13.29 -14.22 2.14
CA GLY A 70 -12.34 -14.35 3.24
C GLY A 70 -11.14 -13.40 3.15
N PRO A 71 -10.02 -13.75 3.79
CA PRO A 71 -8.79 -12.96 3.77
C PRO A 71 -8.17 -12.89 2.37
N VAL A 72 -7.77 -11.69 1.96
CA VAL A 72 -7.08 -11.39 0.70
C VAL A 72 -5.81 -10.62 1.02
N ALA A 73 -4.68 -11.09 0.49
CA ALA A 73 -3.41 -10.40 0.58
C ALA A 73 -3.12 -9.61 -0.71
N ILE A 74 -2.63 -8.39 -0.58
CA ILE A 74 -2.15 -7.54 -1.67
C ILE A 74 -0.68 -7.29 -1.43
N VAL A 75 0.13 -7.52 -2.45
CA VAL A 75 1.59 -7.47 -2.36
C VAL A 75 2.21 -7.05 -3.70
N ASN A 76 3.35 -6.37 -3.67
CA ASN A 76 4.17 -6.17 -4.86
C ASN A 76 4.79 -7.49 -5.35
N ALA A 77 5.02 -7.61 -6.65
CA ALA A 77 5.43 -8.87 -7.27
C ALA A 77 6.86 -9.33 -6.89
N ASP A 78 7.67 -8.41 -6.38
CA ASP A 78 9.07 -8.57 -6.02
C ASP A 78 9.29 -8.64 -4.51
N ILE A 79 8.27 -9.09 -3.76
CA ILE A 79 8.33 -9.26 -2.31
C ILE A 79 8.46 -10.74 -1.94
N LEU A 80 9.52 -11.07 -1.20
CA LEU A 80 9.68 -12.36 -0.54
C LEU A 80 8.97 -12.34 0.81
N LEU A 81 8.26 -13.42 1.15
CA LEU A 81 7.40 -13.52 2.33
C LEU A 81 7.86 -14.63 3.28
N GLU A 82 8.10 -14.28 4.55
CA GLU A 82 8.36 -15.22 5.62
C GLU A 82 7.32 -15.04 6.73
N LEU A 83 6.59 -16.12 7.05
CA LEU A 83 5.58 -16.12 8.11
C LEU A 83 5.91 -17.15 9.19
N SER A 84 5.72 -16.77 10.44
CA SER A 84 5.57 -17.73 11.53
C SER A 84 4.26 -18.51 11.39
N GLU A 85 4.13 -19.61 12.14
CA GLU A 85 2.89 -20.40 12.13
C GLU A 85 1.71 -19.61 12.69
N GLU A 86 1.93 -18.85 13.76
CA GLU A 86 0.94 -17.96 14.37
C GLU A 86 0.52 -16.84 13.41
N ALA A 87 1.45 -16.34 12.61
CA ALA A 87 1.14 -15.34 11.58
C ALA A 87 0.27 -15.93 10.46
N ARG A 88 0.58 -17.15 9.99
CA ARG A 88 -0.27 -17.86 9.01
C ARG A 88 -1.68 -18.09 9.54
N GLU A 89 -1.82 -18.57 10.77
CA GLU A 89 -3.13 -18.79 11.40
C GLU A 89 -3.92 -17.48 11.54
N ARG A 90 -3.27 -16.41 11.99
CA ARG A 90 -3.92 -15.10 12.11
C ARG A 90 -4.38 -14.53 10.76
N ILE A 91 -3.62 -14.77 9.69
CA ILE A 91 -4.02 -14.38 8.33
C ILE A 91 -5.21 -15.22 7.87
N SER A 92 -5.15 -16.55 7.99
CA SER A 92 -6.20 -17.45 7.49
C SER A 92 -7.53 -17.30 8.24
N THR A 93 -7.48 -16.85 9.49
CA THR A 93 -8.67 -16.63 10.33
C THR A 93 -9.14 -15.17 10.39
N LEU A 94 -8.50 -14.25 9.64
CA LEU A 94 -8.82 -12.83 9.64
C LEU A 94 -10.32 -12.61 9.36
N LYS A 95 -10.98 -11.85 10.23
CA LYS A 95 -12.42 -11.56 10.16
C LYS A 95 -12.67 -10.16 9.58
N PRO A 96 -13.87 -9.90 9.01
CA PRO A 96 -14.28 -8.55 8.62
C PRO A 96 -14.03 -7.53 9.72
N GLY A 97 -13.65 -6.30 9.34
CA GLY A 97 -13.32 -5.24 10.26
C GLY A 97 -11.92 -5.35 10.88
N ASN A 98 -11.07 -6.28 10.42
CA ASN A 98 -9.67 -6.36 10.81
C ASN A 98 -8.74 -6.37 9.60
N CYS A 99 -7.55 -5.78 9.75
CA CYS A 99 -6.51 -5.80 8.73
C CYS A 99 -5.11 -5.98 9.30
N ILE A 100 -4.17 -6.40 8.47
CA ILE A 100 -2.74 -6.45 8.78
C ILE A 100 -2.01 -5.67 7.70
N VAL A 101 -1.12 -4.76 8.10
CA VAL A 101 -0.30 -3.98 7.16
C VAL A 101 1.13 -3.94 7.63
N VAL A 102 2.05 -4.27 6.72
CA VAL A 102 3.43 -4.63 7.05
C VAL A 102 4.40 -3.81 6.22
N LYS A 103 5.42 -3.28 6.89
CA LYS A 103 6.54 -2.61 6.24
C LYS A 103 7.56 -3.66 5.85
N ARG A 104 8.17 -3.47 4.70
CA ARG A 104 9.23 -4.35 4.22
C ARG A 104 10.58 -4.09 4.89
N PHE A 105 11.46 -5.07 4.72
CA PHE A 105 12.89 -4.90 4.83
C PHE A 105 13.49 -4.81 3.43
N ASP A 106 14.37 -3.83 3.23
CA ASP A 106 15.14 -3.69 2.01
C ASP A 106 16.42 -4.53 2.14
N VAL A 107 16.74 -5.31 1.11
CA VAL A 107 17.94 -6.16 1.05
C VAL A 107 18.74 -5.85 -0.22
N GLN A 108 20.06 -5.94 -0.13
CA GLN A 108 20.96 -5.69 -1.27
C GLN A 108 21.05 -6.90 -2.21
N ASP A 109 20.84 -8.10 -1.68
CA ASP A 109 20.96 -9.34 -2.42
C ASP A 109 20.08 -10.46 -1.81
N ILE A 110 20.17 -11.65 -2.42
CA ILE A 110 19.32 -12.80 -2.12
C ILE A 110 19.68 -13.55 -0.82
N THR A 111 20.75 -13.14 -0.12
CA THR A 111 21.15 -13.74 1.16
C THR A 111 20.29 -13.24 2.32
N LEU A 112 19.60 -12.10 2.13
CA LEU A 112 18.83 -11.39 3.15
C LEU A 112 19.69 -10.85 4.32
N GLU A 113 21.02 -10.90 4.19
CA GLU A 113 21.92 -10.31 5.16
C GLU A 113 21.80 -8.78 5.18
N ASN A 114 22.00 -8.18 6.36
CA ASN A 114 21.93 -6.73 6.57
C ASN A 114 20.59 -6.10 6.13
N ALA A 115 19.49 -6.83 6.28
CA ALA A 115 18.15 -6.35 5.97
C ALA A 115 17.81 -5.08 6.79
N GLU A 116 17.42 -4.00 6.10
CA GLU A 116 17.09 -2.73 6.74
C GLU A 116 15.59 -2.46 6.68
N LYS A 117 15.00 -2.09 7.82
CA LYS A 117 13.56 -1.81 7.85
C LYS A 117 13.21 -0.57 7.03
N TYR A 118 12.40 -0.75 6.00
CA TYR A 118 11.87 0.34 5.19
C TYR A 118 10.97 1.24 6.05
N ARG A 119 11.21 2.55 5.99
CA ARG A 119 10.55 3.51 6.89
C ARG A 119 9.35 4.18 6.26
N SER A 120 9.30 4.25 4.94
CA SER A 120 8.45 5.22 4.27
C SER A 120 7.08 4.71 3.86
N GLY A 121 6.84 3.40 3.83
CA GLY A 121 5.60 2.83 3.29
C GLY A 121 5.32 1.41 3.73
N TYR A 122 4.40 0.75 3.03
CA TYR A 122 3.94 -0.61 3.28
C TYR A 122 3.91 -1.41 1.96
N ASP A 123 4.18 -2.70 2.02
CA ASP A 123 4.24 -3.54 0.80
C ASP A 123 3.46 -4.84 0.90
N PHE A 124 2.95 -5.17 2.10
CA PHE A 124 2.10 -6.33 2.31
C PHE A 124 0.89 -5.93 3.14
N PHE A 125 -0.28 -6.23 2.61
CA PHE A 125 -1.55 -5.86 3.19
C PHE A 125 -2.47 -7.07 3.18
N VAL A 126 -3.14 -7.35 4.30
CA VAL A 126 -4.13 -8.40 4.41
C VAL A 126 -5.43 -7.80 4.92
N PHE A 127 -6.50 -8.00 4.16
CA PHE A 127 -7.85 -7.52 4.45
C PHE A 127 -8.85 -8.65 4.30
N HIS A 128 -10.05 -8.49 4.85
CA HIS A 128 -11.17 -9.34 4.46
C HIS A 128 -11.81 -8.80 3.17
N SER A 129 -12.28 -9.67 2.28
CA SER A 129 -12.90 -9.25 1.01
C SER A 129 -14.11 -8.31 1.19
N GLU A 130 -14.89 -8.50 2.26
CA GLU A 130 -15.98 -7.60 2.65
C GLU A 130 -15.54 -6.16 2.95
N ASP A 131 -14.32 -5.98 3.48
CA ASP A 131 -13.76 -4.64 3.72
C ASP A 131 -13.25 -4.02 2.41
N LEU A 132 -12.72 -4.84 1.50
CA LEU A 132 -12.27 -4.39 0.18
C LEU A 132 -13.44 -3.92 -0.69
N ALA A 133 -14.61 -4.57 -0.60
CA ALA A 133 -15.81 -4.20 -1.36
C ALA A 133 -16.30 -2.77 -1.09
N ARG A 134 -15.89 -2.17 0.03
CA ARG A 134 -16.30 -0.82 0.48
C ARG A 134 -15.28 0.26 0.15
N MET A 135 -14.19 -0.09 -0.55
CA MET A 135 -13.11 0.84 -0.87
C MET A 135 -13.55 1.92 -1.87
N PRO A 136 -13.26 3.21 -1.61
CA PRO A 136 -13.64 4.28 -2.53
C PRO A 136 -12.74 4.30 -3.77
N ASP A 137 -13.31 4.74 -4.89
CA ASP A 137 -12.50 5.16 -6.05
C ASP A 137 -11.95 6.56 -5.82
N ASN A 138 -10.62 6.64 -5.67
CA ASN A 138 -9.92 7.90 -5.52
C ASN A 138 -8.92 8.21 -6.65
N GLY A 139 -8.97 7.45 -7.75
CA GLY A 139 -8.06 7.63 -8.87
C GLY A 139 -6.58 7.33 -8.56
N MET A 140 -6.31 6.54 -7.52
CA MET A 140 -5.01 5.89 -7.31
C MET A 140 -4.88 4.65 -8.18
N TYR A 141 -3.64 4.32 -8.52
CA TYR A 141 -3.31 3.19 -9.38
C TYR A 141 -2.20 2.35 -8.76
N PHE A 142 -2.30 1.04 -8.91
CA PHE A 142 -1.32 0.09 -8.42
C PHE A 142 0.03 0.29 -9.12
N GLY A 143 1.11 0.25 -8.35
CA GLY A 143 2.45 0.53 -8.87
C GLY A 143 2.66 1.99 -9.28
N LEU A 144 1.92 2.95 -8.72
CA LEU A 144 2.26 4.39 -8.75
C LEU A 144 2.33 4.93 -7.32
N PRO A 145 3.12 5.97 -7.01
CA PRO A 145 3.31 6.44 -5.64
C PRO A 145 2.03 6.69 -4.84
N TRP A 146 2.11 6.54 -3.51
CA TRP A 146 1.06 6.80 -2.50
C TRP A 146 -0.07 5.79 -2.37
N TRP A 147 -0.18 4.80 -3.28
CA TRP A 147 -1.20 3.75 -3.15
C TRP A 147 -1.06 2.96 -1.83
N ASP A 148 0.17 2.73 -1.40
CA ASP A 148 0.58 2.01 -0.20
C ASP A 148 0.19 2.72 1.10
N HIS A 149 -0.04 4.03 1.03
CA HIS A 149 -0.60 4.84 2.12
C HIS A 149 -2.11 4.96 2.03
N PHE A 150 -2.62 5.13 0.80
CA PHE A 150 -4.04 5.30 0.54
C PHE A 150 -4.86 4.10 1.04
N ILE A 151 -4.45 2.87 0.70
CA ILE A 151 -5.20 1.67 1.08
C ILE A 151 -5.39 1.55 2.60
N PRO A 152 -4.33 1.48 3.42
CA PRO A 152 -4.48 1.28 4.87
C PRO A 152 -5.27 2.41 5.52
N VAL A 153 -5.05 3.66 5.11
CA VAL A 153 -5.79 4.82 5.62
C VAL A 153 -7.28 4.69 5.31
N SER A 154 -7.63 4.32 4.09
CA SER A 154 -9.02 4.26 3.65
C SER A 154 -9.81 3.19 4.39
N VAL A 155 -9.24 1.99 4.59
CA VAL A 155 -9.94 0.96 5.36
C VAL A 155 -10.04 1.31 6.84
N ILE A 156 -8.99 1.92 7.43
CA ILE A 156 -9.02 2.35 8.84
C ILE A 156 -10.08 3.43 9.06
N ASN A 157 -10.25 4.34 8.10
CA ASN A 157 -11.30 5.35 8.12
C ASN A 157 -12.72 4.74 8.02
N GLN A 158 -12.85 3.52 7.51
CA GLN A 158 -14.11 2.76 7.53
C GLN A 158 -14.33 1.97 8.84
N GLY A 159 -13.48 2.18 9.85
CA GLY A 159 -13.55 1.50 11.14
C GLY A 159 -12.83 0.16 11.21
N VAL A 160 -12.06 -0.22 10.18
CA VAL A 160 -11.26 -1.46 10.20
C VAL A 160 -10.10 -1.32 11.19
N LYS A 161 -9.96 -2.29 12.08
CA LYS A 161 -8.91 -2.33 13.10
C LYS A 161 -7.65 -2.98 12.54
N ARG A 162 -6.51 -2.28 12.68
CA ARG A 162 -5.20 -2.87 12.40
C ARG A 162 -4.78 -3.83 13.52
N LEU A 163 -4.47 -5.06 13.15
CA LEU A 163 -3.87 -6.09 14.01
C LEU A 163 -2.33 -6.01 13.98
N PRO A 164 -1.65 -6.58 14.99
CA PRO A 164 -0.19 -6.66 15.01
C PRO A 164 0.37 -7.49 13.86
N SER A 165 1.58 -7.17 13.43
CA SER A 165 2.30 -7.84 12.33
C SER A 165 3.43 -8.74 12.82
N ASP A 166 3.45 -9.14 14.09
CA ASP A 166 4.51 -9.97 14.68
C ASP A 166 4.61 -11.31 13.94
N GLY A 167 5.82 -11.75 13.60
CA GLY A 167 6.03 -12.98 12.83
C GLY A 167 5.67 -12.87 11.34
N ILE A 168 5.57 -11.65 10.81
CA ILE A 168 5.46 -11.39 9.37
C ILE A 168 6.66 -10.56 8.93
N ASP A 169 7.57 -11.19 8.22
CA ASP A 169 8.74 -10.54 7.62
C ASP A 169 8.61 -10.58 6.10
N ILE A 170 8.75 -9.42 5.47
CA ILE A 170 8.69 -9.29 4.01
C ILE A 170 9.94 -8.57 3.52
N TYR A 171 10.51 -9.03 2.42
CA TYR A 171 11.78 -8.52 1.91
C TYR A 171 11.64 -8.04 0.48
N HIS A 172 12.29 -6.92 0.18
CA HIS A 172 12.36 -6.34 -1.16
C HIS A 172 13.81 -6.23 -1.57
N LEU A 173 14.13 -6.80 -2.72
CA LEU A 173 15.45 -6.63 -3.31
C LEU A 173 15.55 -5.23 -3.88
N LEU A 174 16.48 -4.43 -3.34
CA LEU A 174 16.66 -3.05 -3.73
C LEU A 174 16.94 -2.93 -5.22
N HIS A 175 16.16 -2.08 -5.87
CA HIS A 175 16.37 -1.65 -7.25
C HIS A 175 16.05 -0.18 -7.39
N THR A 176 16.57 0.46 -8.44
CA THR A 176 16.38 1.91 -8.62
C THR A 176 14.91 2.22 -8.87
N ASN A 177 14.27 2.88 -7.90
CA ASN A 177 12.93 3.45 -8.08
C ASN A 177 12.96 4.56 -9.15
N ARG A 178 11.98 4.56 -10.05
CA ARG A 178 11.92 5.54 -11.17
C ARG A 178 10.55 6.20 -11.27
N TRP A 179 10.16 6.94 -10.23
CA TRP A 179 8.95 7.75 -10.27
C TRP A 179 9.24 9.16 -10.79
N LYS A 180 8.41 9.64 -11.72
CA LYS A 180 8.46 11.05 -12.12
C LYS A 180 7.95 11.90 -10.95
N ARG A 181 8.75 12.86 -10.49
CA ARG A 181 8.40 13.78 -9.39
C ARG A 181 7.02 14.43 -9.55
N ARG A 182 6.63 14.75 -10.78
CA ARG A 182 5.28 15.29 -11.09
C ARG A 182 4.16 14.31 -10.71
N ILE A 183 4.28 13.03 -11.05
CA ILE A 183 3.28 12.00 -10.72
C ILE A 183 3.21 11.83 -9.20
N TRP A 184 4.37 11.75 -8.55
CA TRP A 184 4.45 11.66 -7.09
C TRP A 184 3.72 12.82 -6.40
N ARG A 185 3.93 14.07 -6.87
CA ARG A 185 3.26 15.26 -6.32
C ARG A 185 1.75 15.27 -6.56
N ASP A 186 1.34 14.90 -7.77
CA ASP A 186 -0.06 14.89 -8.18
C ASP A 186 -0.88 13.89 -7.36
N LEU A 187 -0.40 12.65 -7.26
CA LEU A 187 -1.05 11.61 -6.46
C LEU A 187 -1.00 11.91 -4.96
N GLY A 188 0.12 12.45 -4.45
CA GLY A 188 0.21 12.87 -3.05
C GLY A 188 -0.80 13.97 -2.69
N SER A 189 -0.97 14.94 -3.59
CA SER A 189 -1.97 16.01 -3.39
C SER A 189 -3.39 15.45 -3.38
N ARG A 190 -3.68 14.44 -4.22
CA ARG A 190 -4.96 13.74 -4.22
C ARG A 190 -5.20 12.99 -2.92
N PHE A 191 -4.22 12.19 -2.46
CA PHE A 191 -4.30 11.48 -1.20
C PHE A 191 -4.61 12.43 -0.02
N LEU A 192 -3.87 13.54 0.08
CA LEU A 192 -4.09 14.51 1.14
C LEU A 192 -5.45 15.19 1.04
N HIS A 193 -5.94 15.45 -0.16
CA HIS A 193 -7.30 15.96 -0.33
C HIS A 193 -8.33 14.98 0.23
N ASP A 194 -8.23 13.69 -0.09
CA ASP A 194 -9.16 12.67 0.40
C ASP A 194 -9.11 12.56 1.94
N VAL A 195 -7.91 12.63 2.52
CA VAL A 195 -7.69 12.67 3.97
C VAL A 195 -8.40 13.87 4.61
N LEU A 196 -8.18 15.07 4.09
CA LEU A 196 -8.75 16.29 4.68
C LEU A 196 -10.28 16.33 4.58
N GLN A 197 -10.86 15.75 3.52
CA GLN A 197 -12.31 15.62 3.42
C GLN A 197 -12.87 14.64 4.46
N ALA A 198 -12.15 13.56 4.75
CA ALA A 198 -12.52 12.61 5.80
C ALA A 198 -12.40 13.20 7.22
N GLU A 199 -11.48 14.13 7.46
CA GLU A 199 -11.32 14.82 8.75
C GLU A 199 -12.48 15.76 9.13
N GLY A 200 -13.40 16.05 8.19
CA GLY A 200 -14.68 16.68 8.50
C GLY A 200 -15.64 15.79 9.31
N THR A 201 -15.32 14.51 9.48
CA THR A 201 -16.09 13.48 10.20
C THR A 201 -15.17 12.74 11.19
N ASP A 202 -15.21 13.12 12.47
CA ASP A 202 -14.57 12.49 13.66
C ASP A 202 -13.10 12.00 13.53
N THR A 203 -12.15 12.88 13.90
CA THR A 203 -10.70 12.82 13.61
C THR A 203 -9.83 11.94 14.52
N ARG A 204 -10.41 11.19 15.47
CA ARG A 204 -9.61 10.36 16.40
C ARG A 204 -9.02 9.09 15.76
N SER A 205 -9.67 8.53 14.73
CA SER A 205 -9.19 7.29 14.08
C SER A 205 -7.95 7.54 13.20
N TYR A 206 -7.95 8.65 12.46
CA TYR A 206 -6.90 9.01 11.50
C TYR A 206 -5.54 9.26 12.16
N SER A 207 -5.54 10.06 13.23
CA SER A 207 -4.33 10.33 14.01
C SER A 207 -3.80 9.09 14.74
N ASN A 208 -4.67 8.16 15.14
CA ASN A 208 -4.25 6.90 15.76
C ASN A 208 -3.58 5.94 14.75
N GLY A 209 -4.08 5.87 13.51
CA GLY A 209 -3.47 5.11 12.41
C GLY A 209 -2.06 5.58 12.01
N LEU A 210 -1.80 6.88 12.10
CA LEU A 210 -0.47 7.48 11.89
C LEU A 210 0.42 7.45 13.16
N SER A 211 -0.17 7.38 14.36
CA SER A 211 0.55 7.58 15.64
C SER A 211 1.47 6.45 16.09
N SER A 212 1.44 5.27 15.47
CA SER A 212 2.51 4.27 15.65
C SER A 212 3.85 4.75 15.07
N SER A 213 3.87 5.87 14.33
CA SER A 213 5.08 6.47 13.76
C SER A 213 5.25 7.97 14.05
N SER A 214 4.29 8.64 14.71
CA SER A 214 4.22 10.11 14.73
C SER A 214 4.21 10.81 16.10
N LYS A 215 4.76 10.20 17.17
CA LYS A 215 4.94 10.91 18.47
C LYS A 215 5.68 12.25 18.34
N ARG A 216 6.45 12.47 17.25
CA ARG A 216 7.14 13.72 16.91
C ARG A 216 6.27 14.79 16.25
N LEU A 217 5.16 14.43 15.57
CA LEU A 217 4.26 15.42 14.97
C LEU A 217 3.43 16.17 16.04
N LYS A 218 2.97 15.47 17.08
CA LYS A 218 2.09 16.07 18.11
C LYS A 218 2.72 17.22 18.89
N SER A 219 4.05 17.24 19.11
CA SER A 219 4.68 18.32 19.89
C SER A 219 4.91 19.61 19.08
N LYS A 220 5.08 19.52 17.75
CA LYS A 220 5.18 20.70 16.86
C LYS A 220 3.82 21.27 16.47
N PHE A 221 2.78 20.46 16.42
CA PHE A 221 1.41 20.92 16.13
C PHE A 221 0.83 21.83 17.22
N LYS A 222 1.14 21.54 18.49
CA LYS A 222 0.59 22.29 19.63
C LYS A 222 1.17 23.70 19.76
N THR A 223 2.40 23.91 19.32
CA THR A 223 3.07 25.22 19.37
C THR A 223 2.73 26.13 18.20
N TRP A 224 2.19 25.61 17.10
CA TRP A 224 1.86 26.43 15.92
C TRP A 224 0.36 26.76 15.80
N ALA A 225 -0.52 25.90 16.32
CA ALA A 225 -1.97 26.15 16.34
C ALA A 225 -2.40 27.28 17.30
N ALA A 226 -1.49 27.80 18.14
CA ALA A 226 -1.76 28.92 19.03
C ALA A 226 -1.65 30.31 18.36
N SER A 227 -1.17 30.38 17.12
CA SER A 227 -1.00 31.66 16.42
C SER A 227 -1.32 31.56 14.93
N SER A 228 -2.54 31.15 14.58
CA SER A 228 -3.35 31.72 13.49
C SER A 228 -4.52 30.80 13.10
N TRP A 229 -5.74 31.30 13.29
CA TRP A 229 -6.91 30.93 12.49
C TRP A 229 -7.48 32.22 11.88
N PRO A 230 -8.01 32.19 10.64
CA PRO A 230 -9.02 31.22 10.22
C PRO A 230 -8.63 30.36 9.02
N LEU A 231 -9.17 29.13 8.99
CA LEU A 231 -9.18 28.24 7.83
C LEU A 231 -9.85 28.90 6.63
N ARG A 232 -9.06 29.21 5.60
CA ARG A 232 -9.49 29.23 4.19
C ARG A 232 -8.37 28.69 3.31
N GLY A 233 -8.60 27.50 2.76
CA GLY A 233 -7.97 26.91 1.58
C GLY A 233 -6.53 27.29 1.24
N LYS A 234 -5.58 26.45 1.67
CA LYS A 234 -4.38 25.97 0.94
C LYS A 234 -3.49 25.25 1.95
N LEU A 235 -3.30 23.94 1.79
CA LEU A 235 -2.17 23.24 2.38
C LEU A 235 -0.90 24.00 1.96
N SER A 236 -0.11 24.50 2.92
CA SER A 236 1.15 25.16 2.60
C SER A 236 2.10 24.13 1.98
N LYS A 237 2.90 24.57 1.01
CA LYS A 237 3.93 23.76 0.35
C LYS A 237 4.86 23.08 1.37
N ASP A 238 5.10 23.75 2.50
CA ASP A 238 5.98 23.29 3.57
C ASP A 238 5.39 22.08 4.32
N TYR A 239 4.07 21.99 4.42
CA TYR A 239 3.38 20.86 5.07
C TYR A 239 3.42 19.58 4.23
N PHE A 240 3.31 19.75 2.91
CA PHE A 240 3.48 18.67 1.94
C PHE A 240 4.94 18.18 1.91
N LEU A 241 5.90 19.10 2.06
CA LEU A 241 7.32 18.78 2.13
C LEU A 241 7.68 18.07 3.44
N ASP A 242 7.15 18.50 4.59
CA ASP A 242 7.37 17.81 5.86
C ASP A 242 6.85 16.36 5.84
N LEU A 243 5.67 16.10 5.25
CA LEU A 243 5.16 14.74 5.05
C LEU A 243 5.98 13.92 4.04
N SER A 244 6.67 14.60 3.11
CA SER A 244 7.56 13.99 2.13
C SER A 244 8.97 13.74 2.65
N ASP A 245 9.48 14.60 3.53
CA ASP A 245 10.83 14.55 4.09
C ASP A 245 10.97 13.44 5.13
N TYR A 246 9.86 12.94 5.67
CA TYR A 246 9.82 11.70 6.44
C TYR A 246 9.68 10.44 5.58
N ASN A 247 9.50 10.56 4.26
CA ASN A 247 9.04 9.49 3.35
C ASN A 247 9.71 9.44 1.95
N ILE A 248 10.87 10.06 1.70
CA ILE A 248 11.51 9.99 0.37
C ILE A 248 12.99 9.59 0.45
N ASP A 249 13.31 8.45 -0.18
CA ASP A 249 14.61 8.24 -0.83
C ASP A 249 14.75 9.26 -1.96
N PHE A 250 15.52 10.31 -1.71
CA PHE A 250 15.89 11.28 -2.73
C PHE A 250 17.29 10.92 -3.23
N ILE A 251 17.42 10.61 -4.52
CA ILE A 251 18.70 10.73 -5.23
C ILE A 251 18.42 11.61 -6.45
N ASP A 252 18.88 12.86 -6.38
CA ASP A 252 19.10 13.69 -7.57
C ASP A 252 20.35 13.16 -8.27
N GLY A 253 20.35 13.24 -9.61
CA GLY A 253 21.58 13.20 -10.40
C GLY A 253 22.22 14.58 -10.45
#